data_AF-A0A953UTK1-F1
#
_entry.id   AF-A0A953UTK1-F1
#
_cell.length_a   1.000
_cell.length_b   1.000
_cell.length_c   1.000
_cell.angle_alpha   90.00
_cell.angle_beta   90.00
_cell.angle_gamma   90.00
#
_symmetry.space_group_name_H-M   'P 1'
#
loop_
_entity.id
_entity.type
_entity.pdbx_description
1 polymer ?
#
loop_
_entity_poly.entity_id
_entity_poly.type
_entity_poly.pdbx_seq_one_letter_code
_entity_poly.pdbx_strand_id
1 'polypeptide(L)'
;MQHHRGNPERCPQSEDRQDAQLLLHLLLEDRFPRIWVPDAENRDPRQLLWHRHRLVQMRTRVMNQLHVVALNEGLRRKKALWRPAGRAELQGLSLAPWASRRRQDLLDLLDRLMPKIHELNGSWNRSWTRRGVRSSNHDRGCDPRDGWVGPSA
;
A
#
# COMPACT_ATOMS: atom_id res chain seq x y z
N MET A 1 -5.25 35.06 40.13
CA MET A 1 -4.31 34.97 39.00
C MET A 1 -3.22 33.98 39.35
N GLN A 2 -3.21 32.80 38.72
CA GLN A 2 -2.06 31.88 38.69
C GLN A 2 -2.14 31.14 37.35
N HIS A 3 -1.37 31.63 36.38
CA HIS A 3 -1.24 31.00 35.07
C HIS A 3 -0.35 29.76 35.23
N HIS A 4 -0.92 28.57 35.03
CA HIS A 4 -0.16 27.37 34.74
C HIS A 4 0.59 27.58 33.41
N ARG A 5 1.86 27.95 33.48
CA ARG A 5 2.76 27.91 32.32
C ARG A 5 3.04 26.45 32.01
N GLY A 6 2.37 25.91 30.99
CA GLY A 6 2.81 24.68 30.34
C GLY A 6 4.24 24.87 29.85
N ASN A 7 5.13 23.95 30.20
CA ASN A 7 6.54 23.95 29.81
C ASN A 7 6.65 23.76 28.28
N PRO A 8 6.97 24.80 27.49
CA PRO A 8 7.30 24.60 26.10
C PRO A 8 8.75 24.09 26.03
N GLU A 9 9.12 23.34 25.00
CA GLU A 9 10.49 22.85 24.77
C GLU A 9 10.87 21.52 25.48
N ARG A 10 10.17 20.44 25.11
CA ARG A 10 10.87 19.17 24.88
C ARG A 10 10.96 18.95 23.38
N CYS A 11 12.04 19.41 22.76
CA CYS A 11 12.50 18.76 21.54
C CYS A 11 12.87 17.32 21.91
N PRO A 12 12.44 16.31 21.14
CA PRO A 12 12.80 14.92 21.40
C PRO A 12 14.33 14.84 21.44
N GLN A 13 14.87 14.55 22.63
CA GLN A 13 16.29 14.30 22.79
C GLN A 13 16.63 13.10 21.91
N SER A 14 17.73 13.16 21.16
CA SER A 14 18.10 12.07 20.23
C SER A 14 18.12 10.74 20.98
N GLU A 15 17.10 9.92 20.74
CA GLU A 15 16.91 8.61 21.34
C GLU A 15 18.12 7.72 21.03
N ASP A 16 18.79 7.94 19.89
CA ASP A 16 19.97 7.23 19.43
C ASP A 16 21.08 7.02 20.48
N ARG A 17 21.40 8.02 21.32
CA ARG A 17 22.51 7.88 22.30
C ARG A 17 22.10 7.09 23.54
N GLN A 18 20.85 7.25 23.97
CA GLN A 18 20.29 6.50 25.11
C GLN A 18 19.97 5.06 24.67
N ASP A 19 19.45 4.87 23.45
CA ASP A 19 19.22 3.58 22.82
C ASP A 19 20.51 2.80 22.62
N ALA A 20 21.61 3.45 22.21
CA ALA A 20 22.92 2.81 22.08
C ALA A 20 23.48 2.32 23.42
N GLN A 21 23.30 3.09 24.51
CA GLN A 21 23.70 2.66 25.85
C GLN A 21 22.86 1.48 26.34
N LEU A 22 21.56 1.51 26.07
CA LEU A 22 20.65 0.40 26.39
C LEU A 22 21.01 -0.86 25.58
N LEU A 23 21.29 -0.73 24.28
CA LEU A 23 21.77 -1.81 23.42
C LEU A 23 23.06 -2.44 23.95
N LEU A 24 24.06 -1.62 24.32
CA LEU A 24 25.32 -2.10 24.89
C LEU A 24 25.08 -2.86 26.20
N HIS A 25 24.23 -2.33 27.09
CA HIS A 25 23.92 -2.98 28.35
C HIS A 25 23.23 -4.34 28.14
N LEU A 26 22.25 -4.43 27.24
CA LEU A 26 21.56 -5.68 26.90
C LEU A 26 22.49 -6.72 26.25
N LEU A 27 23.49 -6.28 25.47
CA LEU A 27 24.50 -7.16 24.88
C LEU A 27 25.49 -7.68 25.93
N LEU A 28 25.93 -6.83 26.86
CA LEU A 28 26.85 -7.21 27.94
C LEU A 28 26.20 -8.19 28.93
N GLU A 29 24.90 -8.05 29.17
CA GLU A 29 24.15 -8.93 30.07
C GLU A 29 23.61 -10.19 29.36
N ASP A 30 23.87 -10.36 28.06
CA ASP A 30 23.37 -11.47 27.22
C ASP A 30 21.83 -11.65 27.29
N ARG A 31 21.12 -10.58 27.69
CA ARG A 31 19.65 -10.50 27.79
C ARG A 31 19.01 -10.01 26.50
N PHE A 32 19.80 -9.88 25.44
CA PHE A 32 19.29 -9.44 24.16
C PHE A 32 18.28 -10.47 23.63
N PRO A 33 17.05 -10.06 23.30
CA PRO A 33 16.03 -11.00 22.84
C PRO A 33 16.52 -11.68 21.56
N ARG A 34 16.33 -13.01 21.46
CA ARG A 34 16.61 -13.74 20.23
C ARG A 34 15.70 -13.20 19.12
N ILE A 35 16.26 -12.36 18.26
CA ILE A 35 15.57 -11.87 17.08
C ILE A 35 15.38 -13.06 16.15
N TRP A 36 14.13 -13.29 15.76
CA TRP A 36 13.84 -14.29 14.74
C TRP A 36 14.48 -13.87 13.42
N VAL A 37 15.42 -14.66 12.91
CA VAL A 37 16.06 -14.46 11.60
C VAL A 37 15.47 -15.50 10.64
N PRO A 38 14.92 -15.08 9.49
CA PRO A 38 14.38 -16.02 8.51
C PRO A 38 15.48 -16.91 7.92
N ASP A 39 15.24 -18.23 7.95
CA ASP A 39 15.99 -19.22 7.19
C ASP A 39 15.89 -18.97 5.68
N ALA A 40 16.82 -19.52 4.90
CA ALA A 40 16.91 -19.29 3.45
C ALA A 40 15.59 -19.54 2.71
N GLU A 41 14.83 -20.57 3.12
CA GLU A 41 13.52 -20.91 2.53
C GLU A 41 12.43 -19.85 2.77
N ASN A 42 12.55 -19.09 3.86
CA ASN A 42 11.59 -18.04 4.25
C ASN A 42 11.99 -16.65 3.74
N ARG A 43 13.22 -16.48 3.20
CA ARG A 43 13.68 -15.20 2.64
C ARG A 43 12.98 -14.87 1.33
N ASP A 44 12.88 -15.83 0.41
CA ASP A 44 12.28 -15.61 -0.91
C ASP A 44 10.75 -15.27 -0.86
N PRO A 45 9.92 -16.00 -0.09
CA PRO A 45 8.51 -15.65 0.10
C PRO A 45 8.32 -14.27 0.75
N ARG A 46 9.24 -13.84 1.62
CA ARG A 46 9.22 -12.49 2.20
C ARG A 46 9.53 -11.42 1.16
N GLN A 47 10.49 -11.65 0.27
CA GLN A 47 10.76 -10.72 -0.83
C GLN A 47 9.54 -10.57 -1.74
N LEU A 48 8.88 -11.69 -2.07
CA LEU A 48 7.63 -11.68 -2.84
C LEU A 48 6.53 -10.86 -2.14
N LEU A 49 6.37 -11.03 -0.82
CA LEU A 49 5.38 -10.30 -0.03
C LEU A 49 5.68 -8.80 0.03
N TRP A 50 6.94 -8.42 0.24
CA TRP A 50 7.37 -7.02 0.23
C TRP A 50 7.16 -6.37 -1.14
N HIS A 51 7.49 -7.09 -2.21
CA HIS A 51 7.28 -6.62 -3.57
C HIS A 51 5.79 -6.39 -3.86
N ARG A 52 4.93 -7.35 -3.50
CA ARG A 52 3.46 -7.20 -3.56
C ARG A 52 3.00 -5.98 -2.79
N HIS A 53 3.42 -5.86 -1.52
CA HIS A 53 3.01 -4.75 -0.66
C HIS A 53 3.37 -3.39 -1.28
N ARG A 54 4.59 -3.26 -1.84
CA ARG A 54 5.03 -2.03 -2.50
C ARG A 54 4.18 -1.69 -3.73
N LEU A 55 3.86 -2.68 -4.56
CA LEU A 55 2.98 -2.47 -5.72
C LEU A 55 1.55 -2.12 -5.31
N VAL A 56 1.02 -2.74 -4.26
CA VAL A 56 -0.31 -2.40 -3.71
C VAL A 56 -0.33 -0.97 -3.17
N GLN A 57 0.73 -0.52 -2.50
CA GLN A 57 0.86 0.87 -2.06
C GLN A 57 0.88 1.84 -3.25
N MET A 58 1.62 1.53 -4.31
CA MET A 58 1.63 2.33 -5.54
C MET A 58 0.24 2.40 -6.18
N ARG A 59 -0.44 1.25 -6.31
CA ARG A 59 -1.82 1.17 -6.81
C ARG A 59 -2.73 2.09 -6.00
N THR A 60 -2.71 2.00 -4.67
CA THR A 60 -3.54 2.82 -3.79
C THR A 60 -3.27 4.32 -3.96
N ARG A 61 -2.01 4.74 -4.13
CA ARG A 61 -1.66 6.15 -4.38
C ARG A 61 -2.25 6.66 -5.69
N VAL A 62 -2.08 5.89 -6.78
CA VAL A 62 -2.62 6.24 -8.11
C VAL A 62 -4.14 6.33 -8.08
N MET A 63 -4.80 5.36 -7.44
CA MET A 63 -6.26 5.38 -7.27
C MET A 63 -6.73 6.58 -6.47
N ASN A 64 -6.05 6.93 -5.38
CA ASN A 64 -6.41 8.09 -4.59
C ASN A 64 -6.28 9.39 -5.39
N GLN A 65 -5.25 9.50 -6.25
CA GLN A 65 -5.10 10.65 -7.14
C GLN A 65 -6.24 10.75 -8.16
N LEU A 66 -6.61 9.63 -8.80
CA LEU A 66 -7.76 9.59 -9.71
C LEU A 66 -9.08 9.92 -9.00
N HIS A 67 -9.24 9.47 -7.75
CA HIS A 67 -10.41 9.80 -6.95
C HIS A 67 -10.49 11.30 -6.64
N VAL A 68 -9.36 11.96 -6.35
CA VAL A 68 -9.34 13.42 -6.15
C VAL A 68 -9.68 14.16 -7.46
N VAL A 69 -9.17 13.69 -8.61
CA VAL A 69 -9.54 14.27 -9.92
C VAL A 69 -11.05 14.17 -10.14
N ALA A 70 -11.65 13.01 -9.87
CA ALA A 70 -13.10 12.84 -9.97
C ALA A 70 -13.88 13.77 -9.02
N LEU A 71 -13.42 13.90 -7.77
CA LEU A 71 -14.06 14.75 -6.77
C LEU A 71 -14.02 16.23 -7.13
N ASN A 72 -12.91 16.71 -7.71
CA ASN A 72 -12.77 18.10 -8.13
C ASN A 72 -13.77 18.47 -9.24
N GLU A 73 -14.10 17.53 -10.12
CA GLU A 73 -15.12 17.70 -11.18
C GLU A 73 -16.54 17.33 -10.73
N GLY A 74 -16.76 17.09 -9.43
CA GLY A 74 -18.08 16.80 -8.86
C GLY A 74 -18.56 15.35 -9.00
N LEU A 75 -17.75 14.43 -9.54
CA LEU A 75 -18.09 13.01 -9.61
C LEU A 75 -17.90 12.31 -8.26
N ARG A 76 -19.01 12.14 -7.53
CA ARG A 76 -19.05 11.40 -6.25
C ARG A 76 -19.53 9.97 -6.44
N ARG A 77 -18.72 9.15 -7.09
CA ARG A 77 -18.95 7.70 -7.17
C ARG A 77 -17.97 7.03 -6.22
N LYS A 78 -18.47 6.48 -5.10
CA LYS A 78 -17.61 5.85 -4.06
C LYS A 78 -16.91 4.59 -4.61
N LYS A 79 -17.51 3.42 -4.37
CA LYS A 79 -17.02 2.13 -4.91
C LYS A 79 -17.35 1.97 -6.40
N ALA A 80 -18.40 2.64 -6.87
CA ALA A 80 -18.87 2.55 -8.26
C ALA A 80 -17.94 3.22 -9.28
N LEU A 81 -17.03 4.10 -8.85
CA LEU A 81 -16.01 4.71 -9.72
C LEU A 81 -15.11 3.66 -10.36
N TRP A 82 -14.85 2.57 -9.62
CA TRP A 82 -13.93 1.52 -10.06
C TRP A 82 -14.58 0.45 -10.92
N ARG A 83 -15.83 0.66 -11.37
CA ARG A 83 -16.53 -0.20 -12.33
C ARG A 83 -16.30 0.34 -13.75
N PRO A 84 -16.53 -0.46 -14.81
CA PRO A 84 -16.32 -0.01 -16.19
C PRO A 84 -17.11 1.26 -16.53
N ALA A 85 -18.35 1.39 -16.03
CA ALA A 85 -19.15 2.61 -16.18
C ALA A 85 -18.51 3.84 -15.51
N GLY A 86 -17.92 3.68 -14.31
CA GLY A 86 -17.23 4.77 -13.61
C GLY A 86 -15.94 5.19 -14.32
N ARG A 87 -15.24 4.25 -14.96
CA ARG A 87 -14.08 4.53 -15.81
C ARG A 87 -14.46 5.37 -17.04
N ALA A 88 -15.55 5.01 -17.72
CA ALA A 88 -16.06 5.79 -18.86
C ALA A 88 -16.43 7.22 -18.46
N GLU A 89 -17.10 7.41 -17.32
CA GLU A 89 -17.42 8.74 -16.78
C GLU A 89 -16.15 9.55 -16.45
N LEU A 90 -15.13 8.92 -15.84
CA LEU A 90 -13.83 9.53 -15.57
C LEU A 90 -13.14 10.01 -16.85
N GLN A 91 -13.19 9.22 -17.91
CA GLN A 91 -12.62 9.56 -19.22
C GLN A 91 -13.41 10.64 -19.96
N GLY A 92 -14.73 10.71 -19.73
CA GLY A 92 -15.62 11.72 -20.29
C GLY A 92 -15.57 13.10 -19.62
N LEU A 93 -14.89 13.23 -18.47
CA LEU A 93 -14.70 14.53 -17.81
C LEU A 93 -13.98 15.52 -18.72
N SER A 94 -14.56 16.72 -18.86
CA SER A 94 -13.93 17.85 -19.53
C SER A 94 -12.93 18.51 -18.58
N LEU A 95 -11.66 18.13 -18.71
CA LEU A 95 -10.56 18.61 -17.88
C LEU A 95 -9.67 19.57 -18.68
N ALA A 96 -9.00 20.48 -17.96
CA ALA A 96 -7.92 21.29 -18.55
C ALA A 96 -6.86 20.40 -19.22
N PRO A 97 -6.14 20.86 -20.26
CA PRO A 97 -5.25 20.02 -21.08
C PRO A 97 -4.25 19.18 -20.27
N TRP A 98 -3.62 19.79 -19.26
CA TRP A 98 -2.68 19.09 -18.38
C TRP A 98 -3.34 18.12 -17.40
N ALA A 99 -4.55 18.43 -16.93
CA ALA A 99 -5.31 17.55 -16.05
C ALA A 99 -5.83 16.32 -16.83
N SER A 100 -6.25 16.50 -18.08
CA SER A 100 -6.59 15.42 -19.02
C SER A 100 -5.41 14.47 -19.24
N ARG A 101 -4.21 15.02 -19.51
CA ARG A 101 -2.99 14.22 -19.68
C ARG A 101 -2.63 13.46 -18.40
N ARG A 102 -2.63 14.15 -17.25
CA ARG A 102 -2.35 13.53 -15.94
C ARG A 102 -3.32 12.38 -15.65
N ARG A 103 -4.62 12.56 -15.92
CA ARG A 103 -5.62 11.50 -15.77
C ARG A 103 -5.24 10.29 -16.63
N GLN A 104 -4.89 10.49 -17.90
CA GLN A 104 -4.51 9.41 -18.80
C GLN A 104 -3.26 8.66 -18.30
N ASP A 105 -2.21 9.38 -17.91
CA ASP A 105 -0.98 8.79 -17.38
C ASP A 105 -1.25 7.93 -16.13
N LEU A 106 -2.16 8.39 -15.25
CA LEU A 106 -2.57 7.65 -14.06
C LEU A 106 -3.40 6.41 -14.37
N LEU A 107 -4.30 6.50 -15.37
CA LEU A 107 -5.06 5.34 -15.85
C LEU A 107 -4.13 4.28 -16.45
N ASP A 108 -3.18 4.69 -17.29
CA ASP A 108 -2.22 3.79 -17.93
C ASP A 108 -1.31 3.12 -16.89
N LEU A 109 -0.86 3.88 -15.88
CA LEU A 109 -0.05 3.34 -14.79
C LEU A 109 -0.85 2.31 -13.97
N LEU A 110 -2.12 2.58 -13.69
CA LEU A 110 -2.99 1.65 -12.98
C LEU A 110 -3.17 0.34 -13.76
N ASP A 111 -3.42 0.44 -15.08
CA ASP A 111 -3.59 -0.72 -15.97
C ASP A 111 -2.32 -1.57 -16.07
N ARG A 112 -1.13 -0.97 -15.95
CA ARG A 112 0.15 -1.71 -15.89
C ARG A 112 0.44 -2.35 -14.54
N LEU A 113 -0.06 -1.76 -13.44
CA LEU A 113 0.18 -2.24 -12.08
C LEU A 113 -0.74 -3.41 -11.70
N MET A 114 -2.01 -3.37 -12.12
CA MET A 114 -2.99 -4.40 -11.80
C MET A 114 -2.60 -5.83 -12.20
N PRO A 115 -2.18 -6.13 -13.45
CA PRO A 115 -1.81 -7.49 -13.83
C PRO A 115 -0.61 -8.01 -13.05
N LYS A 116 0.39 -7.16 -12.78
CA LYS A 116 1.57 -7.52 -11.97
C LYS A 116 1.18 -7.91 -10.55
N ILE A 117 0.26 -7.17 -9.92
CA ILE A 117 -0.24 -7.51 -8.58
C ILE A 117 -1.00 -8.84 -8.61
N HIS A 118 -1.81 -9.08 -9.64
CA HIS A 118 -2.57 -10.32 -9.78
C HIS A 118 -1.66 -11.54 -9.97
N GLU A 119 -0.62 -11.41 -10.80
CA GLU A 119 0.39 -12.44 -11.00
C GLU A 119 1.12 -12.79 -9.69
N LEU A 120 1.51 -11.77 -8.92
CA LEU A 120 2.18 -11.95 -7.62
C LEU A 120 1.25 -12.60 -6.58
N ASN A 121 -0.03 -12.23 -6.57
CA ASN A 121 -1.04 -12.90 -5.73
C ASN A 121 -1.15 -14.39 -6.09
N GLY A 122 -1.16 -14.73 -7.38
CA GLY A 122 -1.17 -16.11 -7.86
C GLY A 122 0.08 -16.88 -7.43
N SER A 123 1.27 -16.29 -7.61
CA SER A 123 2.55 -16.89 -7.22
C SER A 123 2.65 -17.10 -5.71
N TRP A 124 2.20 -16.12 -4.93
CA TRP A 124 2.11 -16.23 -3.47
C TRP A 124 1.18 -17.38 -3.09
N ASN A 125 -0.05 -17.41 -3.59
CA ASN A 125 -1.02 -18.47 -3.26
C ASN A 125 -0.51 -19.89 -3.59
N ARG A 126 0.23 -20.06 -4.71
CA ARG A 126 0.88 -21.34 -5.07
C ARG A 126 2.00 -21.74 -4.10
N SER A 127 2.78 -20.77 -3.60
CA SER A 127 3.87 -21.03 -2.66
C SER A 127 3.39 -21.42 -1.26
N TRP A 128 2.21 -20.93 -0.85
CA TRP A 128 1.64 -21.19 0.47
C TRP A 128 0.74 -22.43 0.49
N THR A 129 -0.01 -22.69 -0.59
CA THR A 129 -0.80 -23.94 -0.74
C THR A 129 0.11 -25.18 -0.65
N ARG A 130 1.31 -25.14 -1.23
CA ARG A 130 2.30 -26.24 -1.13
C ARG A 130 2.79 -26.52 0.29
N ARG A 131 2.70 -25.56 1.20
CA ARG A 131 3.15 -25.67 2.60
C ARG A 131 2.04 -26.06 3.58
N GLY A 132 0.84 -26.37 3.09
CA GLY A 132 -0.31 -26.76 3.94
C GLY A 132 -0.84 -25.65 4.84
N VAL A 133 -0.27 -24.45 4.79
CA VAL A 133 -0.76 -23.27 5.50
C VAL A 133 -2.00 -22.78 4.75
N ARG A 134 -3.16 -22.95 5.37
CA ARG A 134 -4.42 -22.41 4.84
C ARG A 134 -4.25 -20.89 4.78
N SER A 135 -4.21 -20.32 3.58
CA SER A 135 -4.28 -18.86 3.43
C SER A 135 -5.56 -18.41 4.13
N SER A 136 -5.43 -17.70 5.26
CA SER A 136 -6.55 -17.00 5.85
C SER A 136 -6.85 -15.84 4.92
N ASN A 137 -7.60 -16.15 3.86
CA ASN A 137 -7.99 -15.24 2.80
C ASN A 137 -8.96 -14.20 3.38
N HIS A 138 -8.44 -13.23 4.12
CA HIS A 138 -9.15 -11.98 4.42
C HIS A 138 -9.29 -11.09 3.17
N ASP A 139 -8.63 -11.47 2.07
CA ASP A 139 -8.76 -10.86 0.73
C ASP A 139 -9.91 -11.48 -0.10
N ARG A 140 -10.69 -12.44 0.44
CA ARG A 140 -11.88 -12.99 -0.25
C ARG A 140 -13.15 -12.27 0.14
N GLY A 141 -13.37 -11.17 -0.55
CA GLY A 141 -14.69 -10.58 -0.74
C GLY A 141 -14.54 -9.51 -1.80
N CYS A 142 -14.66 -9.90 -3.08
CA CYS A 142 -14.60 -9.06 -4.28
C CYS A 142 -14.20 -7.62 -3.97
N ASP A 143 -12.90 -7.27 -4.03
CA ASP A 143 -12.53 -5.85 -3.95
C ASP A 143 -13.33 -5.19 -5.07
N PRO A 144 -14.22 -4.22 -4.77
CA PRO A 144 -15.01 -3.56 -5.81
C PRO A 144 -14.14 -2.95 -6.92
N ARG A 145 -12.84 -2.79 -6.63
CA ARG A 145 -11.76 -2.33 -7.49
C ARG A 145 -11.21 -3.40 -8.44
N ASP A 146 -11.41 -4.68 -8.18
CA ASP A 146 -11.04 -5.77 -9.10
C ASP A 146 -11.98 -5.81 -10.32
N GLY A 147 -13.18 -5.21 -10.19
CA GLY A 147 -14.11 -4.96 -11.30
C GLY A 147 -13.65 -3.87 -12.27
N TRP A 148 -12.45 -3.30 -12.06
CA TRP A 148 -11.78 -2.39 -13.00
C TRP A 148 -11.34 -3.10 -14.29
N VAL A 149 -11.18 -4.43 -14.24
CA VAL A 149 -10.72 -5.25 -15.37
C VAL A 149 -11.89 -5.62 -16.29
N GLY A 150 -11.91 -5.07 -17.50
CA GLY A 150 -12.67 -5.61 -18.64
C GLY A 150 -12.72 -4.67 -19.86
N PRO A 151 -12.85 -5.22 -21.09
CA PRO A 151 -12.01 -6.26 -21.68
C PRO A 151 -10.67 -5.66 -22.14
N SER A 152 -9.61 -6.47 -22.12
CA SER A 152 -8.44 -6.18 -22.96
C SER A 152 -8.91 -6.03 -24.40
N ALA A 153 -8.47 -4.97 -25.07
CA ALA A 153 -8.57 -4.85 -26.52
C ALA A 153 -7.85 -6.02 -27.22
#